data_AF-A0A944BZ14-F1
#
_entry.id   AF-A0A944BZ14-F1
#
_cell.length_a   1.000
_cell.length_b   1.000
_cell.length_c   1.000
_cell.angle_alpha   90.00
_cell.angle_beta   90.00
_cell.angle_gamma   90.00
#
_symmetry.space_group_name_H-M   'P 1'
#
loop_
_entity.id
_entity.type
_entity.pdbx_description
1 polymer ?
#
loop_
_entity_poly.entity_id
_entity_poly.type
_entity_poly.pdbx_seq_one_letter_code
_entity_poly.pdbx_strand_id
1 'polypeptide(L)'
;MATNLKSLAKDTAIYGVSSIFGRFLNYLLVPLYTATLSAASGGYGVITNLYAWTALLLVILTYGMETTFFRFANKADEDAEKVYSTTLVSVGATALMFVAAVVGFLPSISSALGYADHQSWVVSMAIIVALDAFQAIPFAYLRYKKQPIKFAGLKLAF
;
A
#
# COMPACT_ATOMS: atom_id res chain seq x y z
N MET A 1 -21.85 -27.45 -10.04
CA MET A 1 -21.70 -26.75 -8.74
C MET A 1 -20.35 -27.02 -8.05
N ALA A 2 -19.89 -28.26 -7.91
CA ALA A 2 -18.64 -28.59 -7.20
C ALA A 2 -17.36 -27.95 -7.80
N THR A 3 -17.28 -27.78 -9.12
CA THR A 3 -16.11 -27.19 -9.80
C THR A 3 -15.90 -25.70 -9.47
N ASN A 4 -16.99 -24.94 -9.30
CA ASN A 4 -16.92 -23.54 -8.87
C ASN A 4 -16.49 -23.41 -7.41
N LEU A 5 -16.92 -24.32 -6.53
CA LEU A 5 -16.53 -24.32 -5.12
C LEU A 5 -15.03 -24.61 -4.94
N LYS A 6 -14.50 -25.56 -5.73
CA LYS A 6 -13.07 -25.90 -5.73
C LYS A 6 -12.18 -24.77 -6.29
N SER A 7 -12.63 -24.10 -7.35
CA SER A 7 -11.97 -22.90 -7.88
C SER A 7 -11.96 -21.77 -6.85
N LEU A 8 -13.10 -21.51 -6.20
CA LEU A 8 -13.23 -20.45 -5.22
C LEU A 8 -12.37 -20.69 -3.98
N ALA A 9 -12.32 -21.93 -3.49
CA ALA A 9 -11.46 -22.31 -2.37
C ALA A 9 -9.97 -22.15 -2.73
N LYS A 10 -9.57 -22.51 -3.95
CA LYS A 10 -8.19 -22.34 -4.43
C LYS A 10 -7.80 -20.88 -4.54
N ASP A 11 -8.66 -20.03 -5.12
CA ASP A 11 -8.40 -18.60 -5.24
C ASP A 11 -8.33 -17.94 -3.86
N THR A 12 -9.27 -18.27 -2.97
CA THR A 12 -9.29 -17.77 -1.58
C THR A 12 -8.03 -18.19 -0.82
N ALA A 13 -7.58 -19.43 -0.98
CA ALA A 13 -6.36 -19.91 -0.35
C ALA A 13 -5.13 -19.15 -0.89
N ILE A 14 -5.01 -18.94 -2.21
CA ILE A 14 -3.85 -18.25 -2.78
C ILE A 14 -3.82 -16.76 -2.37
N TYR A 15 -4.95 -16.06 -2.46
CA TYR A 15 -5.03 -14.64 -2.04
C TYR A 15 -4.88 -14.48 -0.52
N GLY A 16 -5.49 -15.37 0.26
CA GLY A 16 -5.43 -15.36 1.72
C GLY A 16 -4.03 -15.70 2.24
N VAL A 17 -3.45 -16.82 1.77
CA VAL A 17 -2.11 -17.26 2.20
C VAL A 17 -1.06 -16.24 1.79
N SER A 18 -1.07 -15.69 0.57
CA SER A 18 -0.12 -14.65 0.18
C SER A 18 -0.23 -13.39 1.07
N SER A 19 -1.45 -12.98 1.43
CA SER A 19 -1.63 -11.83 2.32
C SER A 19 -1.21 -12.10 3.77
N ILE A 20 -1.43 -13.31 4.28
CA ILE A 20 -1.02 -13.70 5.63
C ILE A 20 0.49 -13.85 5.70
N PHE A 21 1.10 -14.44 4.66
CA PHE A 21 2.54 -14.67 4.61
C PHE A 21 3.33 -13.35 4.63
N GLY A 22 2.90 -12.33 3.89
CA GLY A 22 3.50 -10.99 3.95
C GLY A 22 3.39 -10.34 5.33
N ARG A 23 2.22 -10.45 5.99
CA ARG A 23 2.06 -9.98 7.38
C ARG A 23 2.91 -10.75 8.38
N PHE A 24 3.08 -12.06 8.17
CA PHE A 24 3.88 -12.91 9.01
C PHE A 24 5.38 -12.58 8.90
N LEU A 25 5.89 -12.34 7.69
CA LEU A 25 7.24 -11.82 7.46
C LEU A 25 7.44 -10.48 8.18
N ASN A 26 6.48 -9.55 8.06
CA ASN A 26 6.54 -8.27 8.75
C ASN A 26 6.57 -8.44 10.28
N TYR A 27 5.79 -9.39 10.81
CA TYR A 27 5.79 -9.73 12.22
C TYR A 27 7.11 -10.35 12.69
N LEU A 28 7.76 -11.18 11.87
CA LEU A 28 9.10 -11.72 12.18
C LEU A 28 10.20 -10.66 12.19
N LEU A 29 10.00 -9.53 11.50
CA LEU A 29 10.91 -8.39 11.58
C LEU A 29 10.77 -7.63 12.90
N VAL A 30 9.65 -7.73 13.62
CA VAL A 30 9.46 -7.09 14.93
C VAL A 30 10.54 -7.49 15.94
N PRO A 31 10.81 -8.78 16.21
CA PRO A 31 11.88 -9.18 17.14
C PRO A 31 13.27 -8.72 16.66
N LEU A 32 13.52 -8.70 15.34
CA LEU A 32 14.76 -8.15 14.77
C LEU A 32 14.88 -6.64 15.06
N TYR A 33 13.84 -5.86 14.76
CA TYR A 33 13.79 -4.43 15.04
C TYR A 33 13.96 -4.16 16.52
N THR A 34 13.30 -4.91 17.41
CA THR A 34 13.46 -4.73 18.86
C THR A 34 14.84 -5.16 19.37
N ALA A 35 15.52 -6.11 18.71
CA ALA A 35 16.84 -6.58 19.10
C ALA A 35 17.96 -5.65 18.61
N THR A 36 17.87 -5.13 17.38
CA THR A 36 18.90 -4.26 16.76
C THR A 36 18.67 -2.77 17.03
N LEU A 37 17.41 -2.32 17.17
CA LEU A 37 17.01 -0.95 17.54
C LEU A 37 16.53 -0.87 19.01
N SER A 38 17.05 -1.76 19.86
CA SER A 38 16.66 -1.90 21.26
C SER A 38 16.64 -0.55 21.97
N ALA A 39 15.44 -0.13 22.40
CA ALA A 39 15.00 0.80 23.47
C ALA A 39 15.84 2.02 23.93
N ALA A 40 17.10 2.18 23.54
CA ALA A 40 18.07 3.12 24.09
C ALA A 40 18.13 4.47 23.35
N SER A 41 17.55 4.59 22.16
CA SER A 41 17.69 5.79 21.29
C SER A 41 16.40 6.57 21.05
N GLY A 42 15.25 6.16 21.60
CA GLY A 42 13.95 6.81 21.34
C GLY A 42 13.36 6.58 19.93
N GLY A 43 14.08 5.91 19.02
CA GLY A 43 13.66 5.69 17.64
C GLY A 43 12.40 4.83 17.45
N TYR A 44 12.08 3.95 18.40
CA TYR A 44 10.88 3.08 18.31
C TYR A 44 9.56 3.87 18.43
N GLY A 45 9.56 4.96 19.21
CA GLY A 45 8.41 5.88 19.30
C GLY A 45 8.18 6.65 18.01
N VAL A 46 9.26 6.99 17.30
CA VAL A 46 9.20 7.67 16.00
C VAL A 46 8.64 6.76 14.92
N ILE A 47 9.12 5.52 14.85
CA ILE A 47 8.60 4.51 13.91
C ILE A 47 7.11 4.30 14.14
N THR A 48 6.67 4.17 15.40
CA THR A 48 5.25 3.98 15.72
C THR A 48 4.38 5.16 15.29
N ASN A 49 4.87 6.40 15.46
CA ASN A 49 4.17 7.61 15.04
C ASN A 49 4.09 7.70 13.50
N LEU A 50 5.19 7.44 12.80
CA LEU A 50 5.22 7.36 11.33
C LEU A 50 4.29 6.25 10.80
N TYR A 51 4.20 5.11 11.48
CA TYR A 51 3.24 4.05 11.15
C TYR A 51 1.78 4.48 11.34
N ALA A 52 1.48 5.29 12.34
CA ALA A 52 0.14 5.85 12.51
C ALA A 52 -0.21 6.84 11.39
N TRP A 53 0.72 7.72 11.02
CA TRP A 53 0.53 8.66 9.90
C TRP A 53 0.41 7.97 8.55
N THR A 54 1.25 6.98 8.27
CA THR A 54 1.15 6.18 7.02
C THR A 54 -0.21 5.54 6.88
N ALA A 55 -0.77 4.92 7.93
CA ALA A 55 -2.09 4.32 7.86
C ALA A 55 -3.19 5.35 7.50
N LEU A 56 -3.13 6.53 8.11
CA LEU A 56 -4.07 7.62 7.83
C LEU A 56 -3.91 8.17 6.41
N LEU A 57 -2.67 8.45 6.01
CA LEU A 57 -2.34 8.98 4.68
C LEU A 57 -2.72 7.99 3.58
N LEU A 58 -2.50 6.69 3.77
CA LEU A 58 -2.86 5.67 2.78
C LEU A 58 -4.36 5.65 2.49
N VAL A 59 -5.20 5.79 3.53
CA VAL A 59 -6.66 5.88 3.37
C VAL A 59 -7.05 7.12 2.55
N ILE A 60 -6.41 8.26 2.82
CA ILE A 60 -6.66 9.52 2.11
C ILE A 60 -6.16 9.44 0.66
N LEU A 61 -4.93 8.99 0.43
CA LEU A 61 -4.31 8.92 -0.89
C LEU A 61 -4.96 7.89 -1.82
N THR A 62 -5.51 6.82 -1.26
CA THR A 62 -6.23 5.82 -2.04
C THR A 62 -7.68 6.26 -2.30
N TYR A 63 -8.25 7.10 -1.42
CA TYR A 63 -9.62 7.64 -1.45
C TYR A 63 -10.70 6.65 -1.91
N GLY A 64 -10.53 5.36 -1.56
CA GLY A 64 -11.45 4.28 -1.90
C GLY A 64 -11.49 3.90 -3.39
N MET A 65 -10.53 4.34 -4.22
CA MET A 65 -10.52 4.10 -5.67
C MET A 65 -10.50 2.64 -6.06
N GLU A 66 -9.95 1.75 -5.24
CA GLU A 66 -10.06 0.31 -5.47
C GLU A 66 -11.52 -0.14 -5.60
N THR A 67 -12.39 0.31 -4.70
CA THR A 67 -13.82 -0.06 -4.71
C THR A 67 -14.54 0.55 -5.89
N THR A 68 -14.21 1.79 -6.22
CA THR A 68 -14.72 2.51 -7.39
C THR A 68 -14.31 1.79 -8.68
N PHE A 69 -13.05 1.37 -8.80
CA PHE A 69 -12.54 0.58 -9.91
C PHE A 69 -13.35 -0.71 -10.09
N PHE A 70 -13.57 -1.49 -9.04
CA PHE A 70 -14.39 -2.71 -9.15
C PHE A 70 -15.83 -2.43 -9.55
N ARG A 71 -16.43 -1.33 -9.08
CA ARG A 71 -17.80 -0.97 -9.44
C ARG A 71 -17.93 -0.61 -10.92
N PHE A 72 -16.98 0.15 -11.47
CA PHE A 72 -17.03 0.60 -12.86
C PHE A 72 -16.50 -0.44 -13.84
N ALA A 73 -15.46 -1.20 -13.50
CA ALA A 73 -14.93 -2.27 -14.35
C ALA A 73 -15.90 -3.46 -14.52
N ASN A 74 -16.89 -3.62 -13.64
CA ASN A 74 -17.92 -4.64 -13.77
C ASN A 74 -19.20 -4.15 -14.48
N LYS A 75 -19.29 -2.88 -14.90
CA LYS A 75 -20.41 -2.39 -15.71
C LYS A 75 -20.21 -2.81 -17.16
N ALA A 76 -21.27 -3.33 -17.78
CA ALA A 76 -21.23 -3.83 -19.17
C ALA A 76 -21.02 -2.76 -20.24
N ASP A 77 -21.23 -1.48 -19.89
CA ASP A 77 -21.21 -0.34 -20.80
C ASP A 77 -19.88 0.45 -20.77
N GLU A 78 -18.92 0.01 -19.95
CA GLU A 78 -17.65 0.70 -19.72
C GLU A 78 -16.47 -0.19 -20.07
N ASP A 79 -15.45 0.40 -20.70
CA ASP A 79 -14.21 -0.31 -21.00
C ASP A 79 -13.32 -0.40 -19.75
N ALA A 80 -13.18 -1.62 -19.22
CA ALA A 80 -12.39 -1.90 -18.02
C ALA A 80 -10.92 -1.47 -18.13
N GLU A 81 -10.32 -1.45 -19.34
CA GLU A 81 -8.94 -0.97 -19.53
C GLU A 81 -8.86 0.55 -19.45
N LYS A 82 -9.86 1.26 -19.97
CA LYS A 82 -9.96 2.71 -19.87
C LYS A 82 -10.21 3.16 -18.42
N VAL A 83 -11.08 2.46 -17.70
CA VAL A 83 -11.34 2.69 -16.26
C VAL A 83 -10.07 2.43 -15.44
N TYR A 84 -9.32 1.37 -15.76
CA TYR A 84 -8.03 1.10 -15.12
C TYR A 84 -7.02 2.22 -15.34
N SER A 85 -6.78 2.62 -16.60
CA SER A 85 -5.83 3.68 -16.93
C SER A 85 -6.19 5.01 -16.27
N THR A 86 -7.49 5.36 -16.24
CA THR A 86 -7.96 6.59 -15.61
C THR A 86 -7.76 6.56 -14.10
N THR A 87 -8.06 5.42 -13.46
CA THR A 87 -7.87 5.22 -12.02
C THR A 87 -6.38 5.28 -11.65
N LEU A 88 -5.54 4.62 -12.46
CA LEU A 88 -4.10 4.57 -12.26
C LEU A 88 -3.45 5.96 -12.38
N VAL A 89 -3.84 6.74 -13.40
CA VAL A 89 -3.34 8.11 -13.59
C VAL A 89 -3.85 9.01 -12.47
N SER A 90 -5.11 8.86 -12.04
CA SER A 90 -5.67 9.68 -10.96
C SER A 90 -4.94 9.44 -9.64
N VAL A 91 -4.77 8.18 -9.22
CA VAL A 91 -4.08 7.85 -7.96
C VAL A 91 -2.57 8.11 -8.07
N GLY A 92 -1.97 7.84 -9.23
CA GLY A 92 -0.57 8.14 -9.49
C GLY A 92 -0.28 9.64 -9.43
N ALA A 93 -1.15 10.48 -10.01
CA ALA A 93 -1.00 11.93 -9.97
C ALA A 93 -1.17 12.49 -8.56
N THR A 94 -2.15 12.00 -7.78
CA THR A 94 -2.31 12.42 -6.37
C THR A 94 -1.14 11.98 -5.51
N ALA A 95 -0.62 10.76 -5.71
CA ALA A 95 0.55 10.25 -5.01
C ALA A 95 1.82 11.06 -5.34
N LEU A 96 2.03 11.39 -6.62
CA LEU A 96 3.18 12.17 -7.05
C LEU A 96 3.10 13.62 -6.55
N MET A 97 1.91 14.22 -6.59
CA MET A 97 1.66 15.54 -6.01
C MET A 97 1.88 15.55 -4.50
N PHE A 98 1.47 14.50 -3.80
CA PHE A 98 1.72 14.33 -2.37
C PHE A 98 3.22 14.27 -2.05
N VAL A 99 3.99 13.45 -2.77
CA VAL A 99 5.45 13.38 -2.57
C VAL A 99 6.10 14.73 -2.87
N ALA A 100 5.71 15.39 -3.96
CA ALA A 100 6.22 16.72 -4.31
C ALA A 100 5.92 17.75 -3.21
N ALA A 101 4.71 17.71 -2.63
CA ALA A 101 4.34 18.57 -1.50
C ALA A 101 5.17 18.27 -0.25
N VAL A 102 5.35 16.98 0.10
CA VAL A 102 6.16 16.61 1.28
C VAL A 102 7.62 17.05 1.12
N VAL A 103 8.20 16.86 -0.07
CA VAL A 103 9.59 17.29 -0.35
C VAL A 103 9.70 18.82 -0.40
N GLY A 104 8.71 19.52 -0.96
CA GLY A 104 8.69 20.99 -1.00
C GLY A 104 8.54 21.64 0.37
N PHE A 105 7.80 21.01 1.29
CA PHE A 105 7.57 21.49 2.65
C PHE A 105 8.32 20.69 3.72
N LEU A 106 9.39 19.99 3.30
CA LEU A 106 10.13 19.08 4.17
C LEU A 106 10.56 19.69 5.51
N PRO A 107 11.16 20.90 5.55
CA PRO A 107 11.63 21.48 6.80
C PRO A 107 10.48 21.77 7.76
N SER A 108 9.36 22.28 7.23
CA SER A 108 8.16 22.61 8.02
C SER A 108 7.48 21.35 8.55
N ILE A 109 7.30 20.32 7.73
CA ILE A 109 6.67 19.06 8.13
C ILE A 109 7.54 18.32 9.15
N SER A 110 8.85 18.25 8.92
CA SER A 110 9.81 17.62 9.82
C SER A 110 9.86 18.33 11.18
N SER A 111 9.80 19.66 11.20
CA SER A 111 9.72 20.43 12.45
C SER A 111 8.39 20.26 13.19
N ALA A 112 7.26 20.21 12.47
CA ALA A 112 5.92 20.03 13.04
C ALA A 112 5.73 18.63 13.65
N LEU A 113 6.37 17.62 13.07
CA LEU A 113 6.38 16.25 13.60
C LEU A 113 7.40 16.06 14.74
N GLY A 114 8.23 17.06 15.04
CA GLY A 114 9.27 16.98 16.07
C GLY A 114 10.50 16.16 15.65
N TYR A 115 10.72 15.96 14.35
CA TYR A 115 11.80 15.14 13.77
C TYR A 115 12.76 15.95 12.91
N ALA A 116 13.08 17.19 13.32
CA ALA A 116 13.93 18.13 12.58
C ALA A 116 15.29 17.53 12.16
N ASP A 117 15.85 16.65 13.00
CA ASP A 117 17.15 15.99 12.76
C ASP A 117 17.06 14.72 11.88
N HIS A 118 15.85 14.25 11.56
CA HIS A 118 15.61 12.99 10.81
C HIS A 118 14.66 13.18 9.63
N GLN A 119 14.91 14.23 8.83
CA GLN A 119 14.18 14.54 7.60
C GLN A 119 14.09 13.36 6.61
N SER A 120 15.11 12.49 6.57
CA SER A 120 15.15 11.30 5.70
C SER A 120 14.06 10.28 6.01
N TRP A 121 13.57 10.20 7.25
CA TRP A 121 12.50 9.29 7.65
C TRP A 121 11.13 9.75 7.13
N VAL A 122 10.90 11.06 7.15
CA VAL A 122 9.66 11.66 6.62
C VAL A 122 9.60 11.51 5.09
N VAL A 123 10.72 11.70 4.39
CA VAL A 123 10.80 11.43 2.94
C VAL A 123 10.52 9.96 2.64
N SER A 124 11.21 9.05 3.35
CA SER A 124 11.03 7.61 3.18
C SER A 124 9.58 7.20 3.40
N MET A 125 8.95 7.71 4.47
CA MET A 125 7.54 7.50 4.76
C MET A 125 6.64 7.95 3.60
N ALA A 126 6.85 9.17 3.09
CA ALA A 126 6.02 9.71 2.02
C ALA A 126 6.15 8.92 0.71
N ILE A 127 7.38 8.48 0.38
CA ILE A 127 7.64 7.62 -0.78
C ILE A 127 6.95 6.27 -0.62
N ILE A 128 7.08 5.62 0.54
CA ILE A 128 6.44 4.32 0.81
C ILE A 128 4.92 4.42 0.65
N VAL A 129 4.28 5.42 1.27
CA VAL A 129 2.82 5.60 1.17
C VAL A 129 2.37 5.88 -0.27
N ALA A 130 3.13 6.68 -1.01
CA ALA A 130 2.82 6.97 -2.41
C ALA A 130 2.91 5.71 -3.29
N LEU A 131 3.93 4.88 -3.05
CA LEU A 131 4.09 3.59 -3.73
C LEU A 131 2.96 2.62 -3.35
N ASP A 132 2.61 2.51 -2.07
CA ASP A 132 1.53 1.64 -1.60
C ASP A 132 0.18 2.04 -2.20
N ALA A 133 -0.14 3.34 -2.20
CA ALA A 133 -1.35 3.88 -2.82
C ALA A 133 -1.38 3.61 -4.33
N PHE A 134 -0.23 3.75 -5.02
CA PHE A 134 -0.13 3.44 -6.44
C PHE A 134 -0.33 1.95 -6.72
N GLN A 135 0.34 1.07 -5.97
CA GLN A 135 0.29 -0.38 -6.13
C GLN A 135 -1.10 -0.98 -5.85
N ALA A 136 -1.90 -0.34 -4.99
CA ALA A 136 -3.29 -0.69 -4.73
C ALA A 136 -4.09 -0.90 -6.03
N ILE A 137 -3.89 -0.05 -7.04
CA ILE A 137 -4.65 -0.08 -8.29
C ILE A 137 -4.25 -1.24 -9.23
N PRO A 138 -2.97 -1.48 -9.56
CA PRO A 138 -2.53 -2.69 -10.28
C PRO A 138 -2.94 -3.99 -9.57
N PHE A 139 -2.87 -4.03 -8.24
CA PHE A 139 -3.32 -5.19 -7.46
C PHE A 139 -4.83 -5.42 -7.56
N ALA A 140 -5.63 -4.34 -7.52
CA ALA A 140 -7.07 -4.41 -7.77
C ALA A 140 -7.38 -4.91 -9.20
N TYR A 141 -6.62 -4.47 -10.20
CA TYR A 141 -6.76 -4.90 -11.58
C TYR A 141 -6.41 -6.38 -11.79
N LEU A 142 -5.32 -6.87 -11.18
CA LEU A 142 -4.96 -8.29 -11.20
C LEU A 142 -6.04 -9.17 -10.55
N ARG A 143 -6.68 -8.67 -9.49
CA ARG A 143 -7.81 -9.33 -8.85
C ARG A 143 -9.05 -9.34 -9.74
N TYR A 144 -9.32 -8.25 -10.47
CA TYR A 144 -10.39 -8.20 -11.47
C TYR A 144 -10.17 -9.21 -12.60
N LYS A 145 -8.94 -9.31 -13.15
CA LYS A 145 -8.58 -10.31 -14.18
C LYS A 145 -8.50 -11.75 -13.65
N LYS A 146 -8.76 -11.99 -12.36
CA LYS A 146 -8.64 -13.31 -11.69
C LYS A 146 -7.28 -13.98 -11.96
N GLN A 147 -6.19 -13.23 -11.85
CA GLN A 147 -4.82 -13.75 -12.03
C GLN A 147 -4.08 -13.87 -10.67
N PRO A 148 -4.46 -14.85 -9.81
CA PRO A 148 -3.96 -14.97 -8.44
C PRO A 148 -2.46 -15.26 -8.36
N ILE A 149 -1.90 -15.97 -9.35
CA ILE A 149 -0.48 -16.35 -9.37
C ILE A 149 0.41 -15.11 -9.59
N LYS A 150 0.03 -14.20 -10.49
CA LYS A 150 0.77 -12.95 -10.71
C LYS A 150 0.64 -12.00 -9.52
N PHE A 151 -0.55 -11.94 -8.91
CA PHE A 151 -0.78 -11.19 -7.67
C PHE A 151 0.13 -11.67 -6.54
N ALA A 152 0.16 -12.98 -6.29
CA ALA A 152 0.99 -13.57 -5.23
C ALA A 152 2.50 -13.40 -5.50
N GLY A 153 2.93 -13.56 -6.76
CA GLY A 153 4.32 -13.34 -7.14
C GLY A 153 4.77 -11.88 -6.94
N LEU A 154 3.95 -10.91 -7.36
CA LEU A 154 4.26 -9.49 -7.17
C LEU A 154 4.21 -9.08 -5.70
N LYS A 155 3.24 -9.57 -4.91
CA LYS A 155 3.11 -9.28 -3.48
C LYS A 155 4.15 -9.97 -2.59
N LEU A 156 4.88 -10.94 -3.13
CA LEU A 156 6.03 -11.56 -2.45
C LEU A 156 7.36 -10.93 -2.89
N ALA A 157 7.38 -10.27 -4.06
CA ALA A 157 8.54 -9.57 -4.57
C ALA A 157 8.65 -8.12 -4.05
N PHE A 158 7.52 -7.52 -3.68
CA PHE A 158 7.39 -6.19 -3.06
C PHE A 158 6.83 -6.35 -1.65
#